data_AF-A0A7J4FZG8-F1
#
_entry.id   AF-A0A7J4FZG8-F1
#
_cell.length_a   1.000
_cell.length_b   1.000
_cell.length_c   1.000
_cell.angle_alpha   90.00
_cell.angle_beta   90.00
_cell.angle_gamma   90.00
#
_symmetry.space_group_name_H-M   'P 1'
#
loop_
_entity.id
_entity.type
_entity.pdbx_description
1 polymer ?
#
loop_
_entity_poly.entity_id
_entity_poly.type
_entity_poly.pdbx_seq_one_letter_code
_entity_poly.pdbx_strand_id
1 'polypeptide(L)'
;MEPLSRLEIDSIKEVMSIGAGHASNALYLMTGKKMMVSFPLVELCPIEKVPSLIDKPEEPVAATYLSMTGEENGRRFPVGAMVFLFSQKNAIKLAAILNNEKIGDYEYYELTNMDISALEETGNILSGASLTAISKILGIKIMESMPHFANDMLQSVLNSLLAEIAPKSTDALIFKTEFHIEDHGIKGNSLILFDPDTLTMLRKRMSSLFKDMLKEYIEEEYEEIDKRVV
;
A
#
# COMPACT_ATOMS: atom_id res chain seq x y z
N MET A 1 3.50 0.16 21.84
CA MET A 1 4.05 -0.92 20.99
C MET A 1 5.47 -0.54 20.59
N GLU A 2 6.35 -1.51 20.35
CA GLU A 2 7.69 -1.23 19.82
C GLU A 2 7.62 -0.79 18.35
N PRO A 3 8.39 0.24 17.94
CA PRO A 3 8.49 0.65 16.55
C PRO A 3 9.08 -0.47 15.70
N LEU A 4 8.85 -0.42 14.38
CA LEU A 4 9.56 -1.31 13.46
C LEU A 4 11.07 -1.07 13.56
N SER A 5 11.83 -2.15 13.58
CA SER A 5 13.28 -2.07 13.44
C SER A 5 13.65 -1.53 12.05
N ARG A 6 14.83 -0.92 11.95
CA ARG A 6 15.36 -0.42 10.66
C ARG A 6 15.34 -1.50 9.58
N LEU A 7 15.68 -2.72 9.97
CA LEU A 7 15.69 -3.87 9.09
C LEU A 7 14.30 -4.23 8.57
N GLU A 8 13.29 -4.30 9.44
CA GLU A 8 11.90 -4.55 9.00
C GLU A 8 11.43 -3.48 8.02
N ILE A 9 11.77 -2.21 8.28
CA ILE A 9 11.47 -1.10 7.38
C ILE A 9 12.16 -1.29 6.02
N ASP A 10 13.45 -1.63 6.01
CA ASP A 10 14.22 -1.79 4.78
C ASP A 10 13.73 -2.99 3.95
N SER A 11 13.40 -4.12 4.59
CA SER A 11 12.81 -5.29 3.93
C SER A 11 11.44 -4.99 3.32
N ILE A 12 10.57 -4.28 4.05
CA ILE A 12 9.27 -3.85 3.52
C ILE A 12 9.48 -2.92 2.32
N LYS A 13 10.38 -1.94 2.44
CA LYS A 13 10.67 -0.99 1.35
C LYS A 13 11.15 -1.69 0.09
N GLU A 14 12.09 -2.63 0.20
CA GLU A 14 12.63 -3.37 -0.94
C GLU A 14 11.52 -4.11 -1.70
N VAL A 15 10.71 -4.88 -0.98
CA VAL A 15 9.64 -5.68 -1.56
C VAL A 15 8.53 -4.79 -2.13
N MET A 16 8.19 -3.70 -1.46
CA MET A 16 7.23 -2.71 -1.97
C MET A 16 7.75 -1.96 -3.20
N SER A 17 9.06 -1.73 -3.30
CA SER A 17 9.67 -1.10 -4.48
C SER A 17 9.49 -1.96 -5.74
N ILE A 18 9.57 -3.30 -5.60
CA ILE A 18 9.26 -4.25 -6.69
C ILE A 18 7.77 -4.14 -7.06
N GLY A 19 6.87 -4.13 -6.06
CA GLY A 19 5.44 -3.90 -6.27
C GLY A 19 5.16 -2.60 -7.03
N ALA A 20 5.83 -1.51 -6.66
CA ALA A 20 5.69 -0.21 -7.31
C ALA A 20 6.05 -0.26 -8.81
N GLY A 21 7.07 -1.05 -9.19
CA GLY A 21 7.42 -1.31 -10.58
C GLY A 21 6.31 -2.02 -11.35
N HIS A 22 5.70 -3.04 -10.74
CA HIS A 22 4.55 -3.75 -11.34
C HIS A 22 3.32 -2.84 -11.50
N ALA A 23 3.01 -2.04 -10.48
CA ALA A 23 1.95 -1.04 -10.55
C ALA A 23 2.18 -0.02 -11.67
N SER A 24 3.40 0.52 -11.77
CA SER A 24 3.81 1.47 -12.82
C SER A 24 3.58 0.88 -14.21
N ASN A 25 3.97 -0.38 -14.42
CA ASN A 25 3.77 -1.07 -15.69
C ASN A 25 2.28 -1.32 -15.99
N ALA A 26 1.49 -1.74 -15.01
CA ALA A 26 0.05 -1.96 -15.19
C ALA A 26 -0.68 -0.66 -15.54
N LEU A 27 -0.36 0.45 -14.85
CA LEU A 27 -0.91 1.77 -15.15
C LEU A 27 -0.50 2.26 -16.54
N TYR A 28 0.75 2.00 -16.96
CA TYR A 28 1.20 2.28 -18.32
C TYR A 28 0.40 1.49 -19.37
N LEU A 29 0.18 0.20 -19.14
CA LEU A 29 -0.62 -0.63 -20.06
C LEU A 29 -2.08 -0.17 -20.15
N MET A 30 -2.63 0.32 -19.04
CA MET A 30 -4.01 0.82 -18.98
C MET A 30 -4.19 2.18 -19.67
N THR A 31 -3.23 3.09 -19.51
CA THR A 31 -3.36 4.49 -19.95
C THR A 31 -2.58 4.84 -21.20
N GLY A 32 -1.56 4.05 -21.55
CA GLY A 32 -0.54 4.40 -22.54
C GLY A 32 0.44 5.50 -22.08
N LYS A 33 0.34 5.95 -20.82
CA LYS A 33 1.13 7.07 -20.27
C LYS A 33 2.16 6.56 -19.27
N LYS A 34 3.37 7.12 -19.31
CA LYS A 34 4.43 6.73 -18.37
C LYS A 34 4.12 7.28 -16.99
N MET A 35 3.66 6.40 -16.10
CA MET A 35 3.36 6.68 -14.71
C MET A 35 4.34 5.91 -13.82
N MET A 36 5.07 6.59 -12.95
CA MET A 36 5.93 5.94 -11.96
C MET A 36 5.29 6.02 -10.58
N VAL A 37 5.09 4.85 -9.97
CA VAL A 37 4.63 4.71 -8.59
C VAL A 37 5.86 4.48 -7.70
N SER A 38 5.84 5.05 -6.50
CA SER A 38 6.85 4.78 -5.49
C SER A 38 6.25 4.84 -4.08
N PHE A 39 6.85 4.08 -3.16
CA PHE A 39 6.48 4.05 -1.74
C PHE A 39 7.62 4.60 -0.86
N PRO A 40 7.90 5.91 -0.90
CA PRO A 40 9.12 6.49 -0.31
C PRO A 40 9.24 6.36 1.21
N LEU A 41 8.12 6.21 1.93
CA LEU A 41 8.08 6.15 3.38
C LEU A 41 7.25 4.97 3.85
N VAL A 42 7.72 4.32 4.92
CA VAL A 42 7.01 3.26 5.65
C VAL A 42 7.07 3.60 7.13
N GLU A 43 5.92 3.65 7.79
CA GLU A 43 5.80 3.94 9.22
C GLU A 43 4.72 3.07 9.85
N LEU A 44 4.98 2.52 11.04
CA LEU A 44 3.95 1.86 11.83
C LEU A 44 3.52 2.80 12.96
N CYS A 45 2.25 3.13 13.01
CA CYS A 45 1.71 4.02 14.04
C CYS A 45 0.34 3.54 14.53
N PRO A 46 -0.08 3.99 15.72
CA PRO A 46 -1.46 3.84 16.15
C PRO A 46 -2.42 4.47 15.13
N ILE A 47 -3.55 3.80 14.87
CA ILE A 47 -4.53 4.25 13.88
C ILE A 47 -5.04 5.67 14.17
N GLU A 48 -5.20 6.02 15.44
CA GLU A 48 -5.64 7.34 15.90
C GLU A 48 -4.72 8.48 15.42
N LYS A 49 -3.45 8.18 15.09
CA LYS A 49 -2.49 9.15 14.56
C LYS A 49 -2.52 9.25 13.04
N VAL A 50 -3.15 8.31 12.35
CA VAL A 50 -3.22 8.26 10.88
C VAL A 50 -3.72 9.57 10.27
N PRO A 51 -4.83 10.19 10.74
CA PRO A 51 -5.30 11.45 10.15
C PRO A 51 -4.18 12.49 10.10
N SER A 52 -3.51 12.72 11.24
CA SER A 52 -2.46 13.73 11.38
C SER A 52 -1.18 13.49 10.55
N LEU A 53 -0.97 12.28 10.06
CA LEU A 53 0.19 11.91 9.23
C LEU A 53 -0.10 12.09 7.73
N ILE A 54 -1.37 12.15 7.35
CA ILE A 54 -1.84 12.21 5.97
C ILE A 54 -2.10 13.66 5.57
N ASP A 55 -3.04 14.31 6.26
CA ASP A 55 -3.45 15.70 6.03
C ASP A 55 -4.23 16.22 7.25
N LYS A 56 -4.92 17.36 7.15
CA LYS A 56 -5.83 17.77 8.23
C LYS A 56 -7.11 16.92 8.22
N PRO A 57 -7.64 16.54 9.39
CA PRO A 57 -8.85 15.72 9.50
C PRO A 57 -10.08 16.24 8.72
N GLU A 58 -10.20 17.56 8.59
CA GLU A 58 -11.30 18.28 7.95
C GLU A 58 -11.18 18.47 6.43
N GLU A 59 -10.06 18.07 5.83
CA GLU A 59 -9.85 18.22 4.38
C GLU A 59 -10.59 17.12 3.60
N PRO A 60 -11.23 17.46 2.47
CA PRO A 60 -11.93 16.48 1.63
C PRO A 60 -10.93 15.57 0.91
N VAL A 61 -11.20 14.26 0.99
CA VAL A 61 -10.37 13.23 0.36
C VAL A 61 -11.22 12.26 -0.44
N ALA A 62 -10.65 11.77 -1.53
CA ALA A 62 -11.14 10.59 -2.21
C ALA A 62 -10.36 9.37 -1.73
N ALA A 63 -11.07 8.31 -1.41
CA ALA A 63 -10.53 7.09 -0.88
C ALA A 63 -11.00 5.88 -1.67
N THR A 64 -10.05 5.04 -2.07
CA THR A 64 -10.34 3.70 -2.57
C THR A 64 -9.84 2.70 -1.55
N TYR A 65 -10.64 1.71 -1.19
CA TYR A 65 -10.27 0.74 -0.16
C TYR A 65 -10.76 -0.67 -0.47
N LEU A 66 -10.02 -1.66 0.02
CA LEU A 66 -10.30 -3.07 -0.20
C LEU A 66 -10.05 -3.88 1.06
N SER A 67 -10.83 -4.94 1.23
CA SER A 67 -10.62 -5.92 2.29
C SER A 67 -9.64 -6.99 1.82
N MET A 68 -8.77 -7.44 2.73
CA MET A 68 -7.77 -8.48 2.46
C MET A 68 -8.11 -9.74 3.24
N THR A 69 -8.10 -10.88 2.55
CA THR A 69 -8.30 -12.21 3.14
C THR A 69 -7.10 -13.09 2.85
N GLY A 70 -6.52 -13.65 3.90
CA GLY A 70 -5.45 -14.65 3.80
C GLY A 70 -6.02 -16.05 3.62
N GLU A 71 -5.27 -16.93 2.97
CA GLU A 71 -5.55 -18.36 2.89
C GLU A 71 -4.29 -19.17 3.18
N GLU A 72 -4.37 -20.06 4.17
CA GLU A 72 -3.32 -21.02 4.52
C GLU A 72 -3.97 -22.37 4.87
N ASN A 73 -3.46 -23.46 4.29
CA ASN A 73 -3.98 -24.81 4.51
C ASN A 73 -5.51 -24.95 4.29
N GLY A 74 -6.05 -24.25 3.29
CA GLY A 74 -7.47 -24.24 2.95
C GLY A 74 -8.37 -23.47 3.94
N ARG A 75 -7.79 -22.76 4.92
CA ARG A 75 -8.53 -21.91 5.85
C ARG A 75 -8.35 -20.45 5.49
N ARG A 76 -9.45 -19.71 5.46
CA ARG A 76 -9.47 -18.27 5.20
C ARG A 76 -9.53 -17.50 6.52
N PHE A 77 -8.79 -16.41 6.61
CA PHE A 77 -8.76 -15.53 7.78
C PHE A 77 -8.60 -14.07 7.36
N PRO A 78 -9.12 -13.12 8.16
CA PRO A 78 -8.95 -11.70 7.86
C PRO A 78 -7.47 -11.32 7.94
N VAL A 79 -6.97 -10.67 6.89
CA VAL A 79 -5.62 -10.08 6.84
C VAL A 79 -5.68 -8.61 7.21
N GLY A 80 -6.76 -7.92 6.83
CA GLY A 80 -6.97 -6.51 7.14
C GLY A 80 -7.60 -5.73 5.99
N ALA A 81 -7.26 -4.46 5.86
CA ALA A 81 -7.72 -3.58 4.79
C ALA A 81 -6.56 -2.79 4.18
N MET A 82 -6.65 -2.50 2.88
CA MET A 82 -5.77 -1.55 2.21
C MET A 82 -6.59 -0.32 1.79
N VAL A 83 -6.03 0.87 1.98
CA VAL A 83 -6.70 2.15 1.70
C VAL A 83 -5.75 3.02 0.89
N PHE A 84 -6.27 3.63 -0.16
CA PHE A 84 -5.59 4.62 -0.99
C PHE A 84 -6.32 5.94 -0.82
N LEU A 85 -5.60 6.98 -0.42
CA LEU A 85 -6.14 8.29 -0.10
C LEU A 85 -5.49 9.35 -0.96
N PHE A 86 -6.33 10.18 -1.56
CA PHE A 86 -5.92 11.34 -2.35
C PHE A 86 -6.67 12.55 -1.84
N SER A 87 -5.98 13.68 -1.69
CA SER A 87 -6.68 14.97 -1.60
C SER A 87 -7.63 15.10 -2.79
N GLN A 88 -8.79 15.73 -2.62
CA GLN A 88 -9.77 15.89 -3.69
C GLN A 88 -9.14 16.40 -5.00
N LYS A 89 -8.27 17.42 -4.92
CA LYS A 89 -7.55 17.97 -6.09
C LYS A 89 -6.69 16.93 -6.82
N ASN A 90 -5.97 16.09 -6.09
CA ASN A 90 -5.14 15.03 -6.68
C ASN A 90 -5.99 13.89 -7.25
N ALA A 91 -7.10 13.55 -6.61
CA ALA A 91 -8.04 12.55 -7.12
C ALA A 91 -8.61 12.95 -8.47
N ILE A 92 -9.09 14.19 -8.60
CA ILE A 92 -9.62 14.72 -9.86
C ILE A 92 -8.56 14.73 -10.95
N LYS A 93 -7.34 15.21 -10.64
CA LYS A 93 -6.23 15.21 -11.60
C LYS A 93 -5.88 13.80 -12.07
N LEU A 94 -5.82 12.85 -11.14
CA LEU A 94 -5.52 11.47 -11.46
C LEU A 94 -6.62 10.87 -12.35
N ALA A 95 -7.89 11.04 -11.99
CA ALA A 95 -9.02 10.59 -12.78
C ALA A 95 -9.00 11.14 -14.21
N ALA A 96 -8.78 12.46 -14.38
CA ALA A 96 -8.67 13.08 -15.69
C ALA A 96 -7.54 12.46 -16.53
N ILE A 97 -6.37 12.20 -15.93
CA ILE A 97 -5.27 11.53 -16.63
C ILE A 97 -5.65 10.11 -17.05
N LEU A 98 -6.25 9.34 -16.15
CA LEU A 98 -6.66 7.96 -16.41
C LEU A 98 -7.71 7.88 -17.52
N ASN A 99 -8.61 8.87 -17.58
CA ASN A 99 -9.65 9.00 -18.60
C ASN A 99 -9.15 9.68 -19.90
N ASN A 100 -7.85 10.00 -20.01
CA ASN A 100 -7.26 10.73 -21.14
C ASN A 100 -7.92 12.10 -21.41
N GLU A 101 -8.38 12.76 -20.36
CA GLU A 101 -8.95 14.10 -20.39
C GLU A 101 -7.87 15.17 -20.20
N LYS A 102 -8.17 16.41 -20.59
CA LYS A 102 -7.26 17.53 -20.36
C LYS A 102 -7.30 17.90 -18.88
N ILE A 103 -6.14 18.10 -18.28
CA ILE A 103 -6.02 18.66 -16.93
C ILE A 103 -6.36 20.16 -17.00
N GLY A 104 -7.48 20.57 -16.42
CA GLY A 104 -7.89 21.95 -16.21
C GLY A 104 -7.71 22.37 -14.74
N ASP A 105 -8.05 23.63 -14.44
CA ASP A 105 -8.10 24.15 -13.07
C ASP A 105 -9.33 23.60 -12.32
N TYR A 106 -9.28 22.31 -12.01
CA TYR A 106 -10.35 21.59 -11.31
C TYR A 106 -10.15 21.70 -9.79
N GLU A 107 -10.46 22.86 -9.22
CA GLU A 107 -10.44 22.99 -7.75
C GLU A 107 -11.77 22.54 -7.10
N TYR A 108 -12.88 22.51 -7.87
CA TYR A 108 -14.22 22.18 -7.37
C TYR A 108 -15.02 21.31 -8.35
N TYR A 109 -14.38 20.30 -8.93
CA TYR A 109 -15.04 19.34 -9.82
C TYR A 109 -15.57 18.14 -9.01
N GLU A 110 -16.84 17.78 -9.21
CA GLU A 110 -17.39 16.54 -8.65
C GLU A 110 -16.95 15.35 -9.49
N LEU A 111 -16.45 14.30 -8.85
CA LEU A 111 -16.04 13.06 -9.51
C LEU A 111 -17.28 12.39 -10.12
N THR A 112 -17.23 12.13 -11.42
CA THR A 112 -18.26 11.35 -12.12
C THR A 112 -18.11 9.86 -11.80
N ASN A 113 -19.11 9.05 -12.18
CA ASN A 113 -18.99 7.60 -12.05
C ASN A 113 -17.79 7.03 -12.82
N MET A 114 -17.43 7.63 -13.96
CA MET A 114 -16.27 7.19 -14.74
C MET A 114 -14.96 7.53 -14.02
N ASP A 115 -14.88 8.69 -13.39
CA ASP A 115 -13.73 9.07 -12.56
C ASP A 115 -13.57 8.14 -11.35
N ILE A 116 -14.69 7.83 -10.68
CA ILE A 116 -14.71 6.90 -9.55
C ILE A 116 -14.21 5.53 -9.98
N SER A 117 -14.73 4.97 -11.08
CA SER A 117 -14.28 3.67 -11.58
C SER A 117 -12.80 3.66 -11.97
N ALA A 118 -12.28 4.75 -12.54
CA ALA A 118 -10.85 4.87 -12.86
C ALA A 118 -9.97 4.89 -11.59
N LEU A 119 -10.41 5.59 -10.54
CA LEU A 119 -9.74 5.61 -9.24
C LEU A 119 -9.82 4.25 -8.54
N GLU A 120 -10.96 3.58 -8.60
CA GLU A 120 -11.16 2.22 -8.09
C GLU A 120 -10.22 1.21 -8.76
N GLU A 121 -10.12 1.24 -10.09
CA GLU A 121 -9.20 0.38 -10.83
C GLU A 121 -7.73 0.69 -10.50
N THR A 122 -7.40 1.97 -10.30
CA THR A 122 -6.06 2.35 -9.81
C THR A 122 -5.78 1.76 -8.43
N GLY A 123 -6.76 1.80 -7.51
CA GLY A 123 -6.64 1.16 -6.20
C GLY A 123 -6.42 -0.34 -6.32
N ASN A 124 -7.15 -1.02 -7.22
CA ASN A 124 -7.00 -2.45 -7.50
C ASN A 124 -5.61 -2.81 -8.06
N ILE A 125 -5.08 -2.00 -8.98
CA ILE A 125 -3.71 -2.17 -9.50
C ILE A 125 -2.67 -1.99 -8.40
N LEU A 126 -2.82 -0.93 -7.59
CA LEU A 126 -1.89 -0.66 -6.50
C LEU A 126 -1.96 -1.71 -5.39
N SER A 127 -3.15 -2.22 -5.08
CA SER A 127 -3.32 -3.27 -4.09
C SER A 127 -2.74 -4.57 -4.60
N GLY A 128 -3.05 -5.02 -5.81
CA GLY A 128 -2.47 -6.24 -6.37
C GLY A 128 -0.95 -6.24 -6.35
N ALA A 129 -0.33 -5.10 -6.71
CA ALA A 129 1.12 -4.88 -6.60
C ALA A 129 1.65 -5.01 -5.16
N SER A 130 0.98 -4.35 -4.21
CA SER A 130 1.38 -4.34 -2.80
C SER A 130 1.14 -5.68 -2.11
N LEU A 131 0.03 -6.34 -2.41
CA LEU A 131 -0.36 -7.63 -1.83
C LEU A 131 0.49 -8.78 -2.36
N THR A 132 0.95 -8.71 -3.61
CA THR A 132 1.94 -9.67 -4.12
C THR A 132 3.22 -9.60 -3.27
N ALA A 133 3.68 -8.39 -3.00
CA ALA A 133 4.81 -8.08 -2.15
C ALA A 133 4.62 -8.63 -0.72
N ILE A 134 3.49 -8.29 -0.08
CA ILE A 134 3.20 -8.69 1.30
C ILE A 134 2.95 -10.20 1.42
N SER A 135 2.29 -10.81 0.44
CA SER A 135 2.09 -12.27 0.37
C SER A 135 3.42 -13.01 0.39
N LYS A 136 4.42 -12.50 -0.34
CA LYS A 136 5.78 -13.07 -0.35
C LYS A 136 6.43 -13.02 1.03
N ILE A 137 6.29 -11.93 1.77
CA ILE A 137 6.83 -11.80 3.13
C ILE A 137 6.10 -12.75 4.09
N LEU A 138 4.77 -12.79 4.01
CA LEU A 138 3.94 -13.60 4.92
C LEU A 138 4.02 -15.10 4.62
N GLY A 139 4.37 -15.48 3.39
CA GLY A 139 4.37 -16.87 2.93
C GLY A 139 2.96 -17.44 2.80
N ILE A 140 1.95 -16.59 2.62
CA ILE A 140 0.54 -16.98 2.47
C ILE A 140 -0.02 -16.40 1.18
N LYS A 141 -1.13 -16.98 0.71
CA LYS A 141 -1.90 -16.36 -0.36
C LYS A 141 -2.80 -15.29 0.24
N ILE A 142 -2.74 -14.07 -0.30
CA ILE A 142 -3.67 -12.99 0.02
C ILE A 142 -4.58 -12.76 -1.17
N MET A 143 -5.87 -12.57 -0.91
CA MET A 143 -6.88 -12.19 -1.88
C MET A 143 -7.53 -10.89 -1.45
N GLU A 144 -7.81 -10.02 -2.42
CA GLU A 144 -8.51 -8.75 -2.22
C GLU A 144 -9.99 -8.86 -2.62
N SER A 145 -10.82 -8.01 -2.01
CA SER A 145 -12.19 -7.76 -2.46
C SER A 145 -12.20 -6.87 -3.70
N MET A 146 -13.39 -6.60 -4.25
CA MET A 146 -13.53 -5.45 -5.15
C MET A 146 -13.20 -4.16 -4.39
N PRO A 147 -12.66 -3.15 -5.08
CA PRO A 147 -12.46 -1.82 -4.49
C PRO A 147 -13.81 -1.18 -4.19
N HIS A 148 -13.84 -0.45 -3.09
CA HIS A 148 -14.92 0.46 -2.72
C HIS A 148 -14.40 1.89 -2.73
N PHE A 149 -15.30 2.84 -2.99
CA PHE A 149 -14.97 4.25 -3.04
C PHE A 149 -15.71 5.05 -1.98
N ALA A 150 -15.01 6.00 -1.36
CA ALA A 150 -15.58 7.02 -0.48
C ALA A 150 -15.00 8.39 -0.82
N ASN A 151 -15.83 9.43 -0.74
CA ASN A 151 -15.42 10.82 -0.93
C ASN A 151 -16.08 11.69 0.13
N ASP A 152 -15.31 12.05 1.16
CA ASP A 152 -15.78 12.79 2.33
C ASP A 152 -14.55 13.43 3.03
N MET A 153 -14.75 14.07 4.17
CA MET A 153 -13.68 14.50 5.06
C MET A 153 -12.83 13.31 5.49
N LEU A 154 -11.51 13.50 5.56
CA LEU A 154 -10.54 12.45 5.92
C LEU A 154 -10.95 11.69 7.19
N GLN A 155 -11.37 12.40 8.24
CA GLN A 155 -11.80 11.76 9.48
C GLN A 155 -13.05 10.87 9.31
N SER A 156 -14.02 11.32 8.53
CA SER A 156 -15.27 10.57 8.26
C SER A 156 -15.00 9.29 7.48
N VAL A 157 -14.13 9.38 6.45
CA VAL A 157 -13.67 8.22 5.68
C VAL A 157 -12.98 7.22 6.61
N LEU A 158 -11.98 7.66 7.38
CA LEU A 158 -11.22 6.77 8.26
C LEU A 158 -12.11 6.12 9.32
N ASN A 159 -13.00 6.87 9.97
CA ASN A 159 -13.94 6.32 10.96
C ASN A 159 -14.84 5.23 10.36
N SER A 160 -15.35 5.44 9.15
CA SER A 160 -16.21 4.47 8.45
C SER A 160 -15.43 3.18 8.15
N LEU A 161 -14.21 3.31 7.62
CA LEU A 161 -13.33 2.18 7.29
C LEU A 161 -12.98 1.34 8.53
N LEU A 162 -12.66 2.00 9.64
CA LEU A 162 -12.32 1.34 10.89
C LEU A 162 -13.53 0.61 11.48
N ALA A 163 -14.71 1.20 11.40
CA ALA A 163 -15.92 0.56 11.88
C ALA A 163 -16.32 -0.67 11.04
N GLU A 164 -16.13 -0.60 9.72
CA GLU A 164 -16.62 -1.60 8.78
C GLU A 164 -15.65 -2.76 8.55
N ILE A 165 -14.37 -2.47 8.30
CA ILE A 165 -13.43 -3.46 7.72
C ILE A 165 -12.29 -3.80 8.67
N ALA A 166 -11.92 -2.87 9.55
CA ALA A 166 -10.77 -3.02 10.43
C ALA A 166 -11.11 -2.84 11.93
N PRO A 167 -12.26 -3.32 12.47
CA PRO A 167 -12.72 -2.96 13.81
C PRO A 167 -11.84 -3.45 14.96
N LYS A 168 -10.98 -4.43 14.68
CA LYS A 168 -10.02 -4.98 15.66
C LYS A 168 -8.62 -4.41 15.48
N SER A 169 -8.36 -3.67 14.40
CA SER A 169 -7.04 -3.14 14.13
C SER A 169 -6.76 -1.99 15.10
N THR A 170 -5.59 -1.99 15.71
CA THR A 170 -5.14 -0.92 16.62
C THR A 170 -4.02 -0.07 16.00
N ASP A 171 -3.34 -0.64 15.00
CA ASP A 171 -2.15 -0.07 14.38
C ASP A 171 -2.30 -0.10 12.85
N ALA A 172 -1.73 0.92 12.20
CA ALA A 172 -1.68 1.06 10.75
C ALA A 172 -0.23 1.05 10.29
N LEU A 173 0.05 0.27 9.25
CA LEU A 173 1.26 0.44 8.47
C LEU A 173 0.97 1.45 7.36
N ILE A 174 1.58 2.62 7.47
CA ILE A 174 1.42 3.73 6.55
C ILE A 174 2.53 3.69 5.50
N PHE A 175 2.12 3.82 4.25
CA PHE A 175 2.97 4.05 3.11
C PHE A 175 2.64 5.42 2.52
N LYS A 176 3.63 6.29 2.34
CA LYS A 176 3.41 7.43 1.44
C LYS A 176 3.49 6.90 0.01
N THR A 177 2.56 7.28 -0.84
CA THR A 177 2.49 6.80 -2.23
C THR A 177 2.60 7.98 -3.16
N GLU A 178 3.69 8.05 -3.90
CA GLU A 178 3.90 9.13 -4.86
C GLU A 178 3.74 8.60 -6.27
N PHE A 179 2.93 9.30 -7.05
CA PHE A 179 2.75 9.11 -8.47
C PHE A 179 3.46 10.24 -9.21
N HIS A 180 4.43 9.87 -10.03
CA HIS A 180 5.11 10.79 -10.92
C HIS A 180 4.60 10.50 -12.33
N ILE A 181 3.80 11.43 -12.88
CA ILE A 181 3.14 11.28 -14.18
C ILE A 181 3.52 12.45 -15.07
N GLU A 182 4.33 12.20 -16.10
CA GLU A 182 4.84 13.26 -16.99
C GLU A 182 5.43 14.42 -16.15
N ASP A 183 4.94 15.65 -16.33
CA ASP A 183 5.32 16.86 -15.57
C ASP A 183 4.43 17.12 -14.33
N HIS A 184 3.50 16.21 -14.02
CA HIS A 184 2.54 16.35 -12.93
C HIS A 184 2.93 15.46 -11.75
N GLY A 185 3.28 16.09 -10.62
CA GLY A 185 3.45 15.40 -9.35
C GLY A 185 2.08 15.17 -8.68
N ILE A 186 1.60 13.93 -8.69
CA ILE A 186 0.39 13.53 -7.95
C ILE A 186 0.83 12.79 -6.68
N LYS A 187 0.36 13.25 -5.53
CA LYS A 187 0.68 12.63 -4.24
C LYS A 187 -0.57 11.99 -3.65
N GLY A 188 -0.40 10.79 -3.14
CA GLY A 188 -1.39 10.08 -2.36
C GLY A 188 -0.75 9.46 -1.11
N ASN A 189 -1.59 8.85 -0.30
CA ASN A 189 -1.17 8.05 0.83
C ASN A 189 -1.80 6.67 0.69
N SER A 190 -1.05 5.63 1.01
CA SER A 190 -1.55 4.27 1.10
C SER A 190 -1.44 3.79 2.53
N LEU A 191 -2.47 3.14 3.03
CA LEU A 191 -2.50 2.58 4.37
C LEU A 191 -2.78 1.11 4.26
N ILE A 192 -2.12 0.34 5.12
CA ILE A 192 -2.46 -1.05 5.35
C ILE A 192 -2.82 -1.19 6.82
N LEU A 193 -4.09 -1.47 7.06
CA LEU A 193 -4.62 -1.77 8.37
C LEU A 193 -4.58 -3.29 8.50
N PHE A 194 -3.65 -3.82 9.27
CA PHE A 194 -3.56 -5.26 9.49
C PHE A 194 -4.46 -5.68 10.64
N ASP A 195 -5.13 -6.83 10.48
CA ASP A 195 -5.66 -7.54 11.62
C ASP A 195 -4.51 -7.81 12.64
N PRO A 196 -4.73 -7.68 13.95
CA PRO A 196 -3.68 -7.83 14.96
C PRO A 196 -2.89 -9.15 14.87
N ASP A 197 -3.58 -10.24 14.53
CA ASP A 197 -2.93 -11.55 14.39
C ASP A 197 -2.01 -11.56 13.16
N THR A 198 -2.45 -10.90 12.09
CA THR A 198 -1.66 -10.77 10.86
C THR A 198 -0.45 -9.86 11.03
N LEU A 199 -0.57 -8.74 11.76
CA LEU A 199 0.58 -7.88 12.07
C LEU A 199 1.64 -8.64 12.89
N THR A 200 1.18 -9.45 13.85
CA THR A 200 2.06 -10.32 14.65
C THR A 200 2.77 -11.35 13.77
N MET A 201 2.05 -11.95 12.83
CA MET A 201 2.62 -12.89 11.86
C MET A 201 3.65 -12.20 10.95
N LEU A 202 3.36 -11.00 10.44
CA LEU A 202 4.28 -10.21 9.61
C LEU A 202 5.62 -9.98 10.30
N ARG A 203 5.60 -9.48 11.54
CA ARG A 203 6.81 -9.25 12.34
C ARG A 203 7.62 -10.53 12.55
N LYS A 204 6.96 -11.64 12.88
CA LYS A 204 7.62 -12.95 13.05
C LYS A 204 8.29 -13.42 11.75
N ARG A 205 7.60 -13.30 10.61
CA ARG A 205 8.11 -13.72 9.30
C ARG A 205 9.31 -12.88 8.86
N MET A 206 9.24 -11.56 8.99
CA MET A 206 10.38 -10.67 8.70
C MET A 206 11.60 -11.00 9.55
N SER A 207 11.40 -11.24 10.85
CA SER A 207 12.47 -11.64 11.76
C SER A 207 13.11 -12.99 11.41
N SER A 208 12.34 -13.93 10.85
CA SER A 208 12.84 -15.23 10.40
C SER A 208 13.62 -15.12 9.10
N LEU A 209 13.06 -14.46 8.09
CA LEU A 209 13.70 -14.26 6.78
C LEU A 209 15.10 -13.67 6.92
N PHE A 210 15.28 -12.75 7.86
CA PHE A 210 16.60 -12.19 8.13
C PHE A 210 17.58 -13.18 8.75
N LYS A 211 17.13 -14.01 9.71
CA LYS A 211 18.00 -15.03 10.29
C LYS A 211 18.44 -16.04 9.24
N ASP A 212 17.55 -16.37 8.31
CA ASP A 212 17.83 -17.28 7.21
C ASP A 212 18.85 -16.64 6.23
N MET A 213 18.66 -15.38 5.83
CA MET A 213 19.65 -14.65 5.00
C MET A 213 21.02 -14.52 5.67
N LEU A 214 21.08 -14.21 6.98
CA LEU A 214 22.36 -14.15 7.69
C LEU A 214 23.05 -15.51 7.73
N LYS A 215 22.28 -16.60 7.87
CA LYS A 215 22.82 -17.95 7.90
C LYS A 215 23.39 -18.33 6.53
N GLU A 216 22.67 -18.03 5.45
CA GLU A 216 23.15 -18.22 4.06
C GLU A 216 24.42 -17.41 3.80
N TYR A 217 24.44 -16.12 4.17
CA TYR A 217 25.63 -15.27 4.00
C TYR A 217 26.86 -15.81 4.75
N ILE A 218 26.68 -16.25 5.99
CA ILE A 218 27.75 -16.84 6.79
C ILE A 218 28.23 -18.15 6.14
N GLU A 219 27.32 -19.02 5.69
CA GLU A 219 27.66 -20.29 5.03
C GLU A 219 28.42 -20.07 3.71
N GLU A 220 28.01 -19.10 2.89
CA GLU A 220 28.72 -18.70 1.65
C GLU A 220 30.12 -18.15 1.95
N GLU A 221 30.27 -17.34 3.00
CA GLU A 221 31.56 -16.76 3.39
C GLU A 221 32.52 -17.84 3.92
N TYR A 222 32.02 -18.82 4.69
CA TYR A 222 32.82 -19.98 5.11
C TYR A 222 33.23 -20.87 3.93
N GLU A 223 32.36 -21.11 2.95
CA GLU A 223 32.72 -21.86 1.74
C GLU A 223 33.77 -21.14 0.89
N GLU A 224 33.72 -19.81 0.78
CA GLU A 224 34.75 -19.04 0.08
C GLU A 224 36.11 -19.06 0.80
N ILE A 225 36.12 -19.05 2.13
CA ILE A 225 37.35 -19.15 2.92
C ILE A 225 37.98 -20.54 2.74
N ASP A 226 37.19 -21.61 2.80
CA ASP A 226 37.69 -22.98 2.64
C ASP A 226 38.29 -23.20 1.24
N LYS A 227 37.67 -22.63 0.19
CA LYS A 227 38.20 -22.65 -1.20
C LYS A 227 39.50 -21.86 -1.39
N ARG A 228 39.86 -20.94 -0.48
CA ARG A 228 41.11 -20.14 -0.54
C ARG A 228 42.26 -20.74 0.28
N VAL A 229 41.96 -21.71 1.15
CA VAL A 229 42.94 -22.34 2.06
C VAL A 229 43.42 -23.70 1.55
N VAL A 230 42.84 -24.21 0.46
CA VAL A 230 43.23 -25.45 -0.25
C VAL A 230 44.08 -25.13 -1.49
#